data_AF-A0A0G0FLP7-F1
#
_entry.id   AF-A0A0G0FLP7-F1
#
_cell.length_a   1.000
_cell.length_b   1.000
_cell.length_c   1.000
_cell.angle_alpha   90.00
_cell.angle_beta   90.00
_cell.angle_gamma   90.00
#
_symmetry.space_group_name_H-M   'P 1'
#
loop_
_entity.id
_entity.type
_entity.pdbx_description
1 polymer ?
#
loop_
_entity_poly.entity_id
_entity_poly.type
_entity_poly.pdbx_seq_one_letter_code
_entity_poly.pdbx_strand_id
1 'polypeptide(L)'
;MKRITKRKINNQSGAAMLISVVFFLFLSLGIISGLVAPSVREFRNANVNLNSKKAYFLAESGSEDAMYRILNNMAIGASETLVLDSNETTTNVMDVDGSTKQITSLGDVSNSERKTNINLSTSDGVSFNYGMQIGNGGLTMSNSATINGNVYVNGDITGYNSAKITGTAIAADRTAEVVDQINDTGTPTDAIQFGNTTNTADVAQSFIVATSDIATQVSVYIKKVGAPNNATIRITSDSNGKPATTSLATGTLSASNVTTSYGWVNIVLSP
;
A
#
# COMPACT_ATOMS: atom_id res chain seq x y z
N MET A 1 11.25 119.71 21.95
CA MET A 1 11.45 118.90 20.72
C MET A 1 10.68 117.59 20.87
N LYS A 2 9.60 117.38 20.11
CA LYS A 2 8.67 116.25 20.30
C LYS A 2 9.15 115.05 19.48
N ARG A 3 9.54 113.95 20.12
CA ARG A 3 10.07 112.74 19.47
C ARG A 3 8.90 111.94 18.89
N ILE A 4 8.82 111.84 17.56
CA ILE A 4 7.79 111.05 16.86
C ILE A 4 8.30 109.62 16.73
N THR A 5 7.73 108.69 17.51
CA THR A 5 8.04 107.25 17.41
C THR A 5 7.25 106.66 16.24
N LYS A 6 7.91 106.35 15.13
CA LYS A 6 7.27 105.64 13.99
C LYS A 6 6.93 104.21 14.42
N ARG A 7 5.64 103.86 14.39
CA ARG A 7 5.15 102.49 14.63
C ARG A 7 5.59 101.59 13.46
N LYS A 8 6.39 100.55 13.75
CA LYS A 8 6.82 99.55 12.77
C LYS A 8 5.60 98.67 12.42
N ILE A 9 5.05 98.82 11.22
CA ILE A 9 3.95 97.98 10.74
C ILE A 9 4.56 96.67 10.24
N ASN A 10 4.10 95.53 10.79
CA ASN A 10 4.69 94.23 10.52
C ASN A 10 4.01 93.57 9.32
N ASN A 11 4.62 93.68 8.14
CA ASN A 11 4.05 93.20 6.87
C ASN A 11 4.43 91.74 6.54
N GLN A 12 4.87 90.95 7.52
CA GLN A 12 5.29 89.56 7.31
C GLN A 12 4.15 88.53 7.45
N SER A 13 2.93 88.96 7.81
CA SER A 13 1.78 88.06 7.97
C SER A 13 1.41 87.30 6.69
N GLY A 14 1.52 87.96 5.52
CA GLY A 14 1.29 87.31 4.22
C GLY A 14 2.39 86.29 3.87
N ALA A 15 3.65 86.61 4.18
CA ALA A 15 4.77 85.69 4.00
C ALA A 15 4.68 84.48 4.93
N ALA A 16 4.24 84.67 6.18
CA ALA A 16 4.00 83.58 7.13
C ALA A 16 2.89 82.63 6.65
N MET A 17 1.79 83.16 6.13
CA MET A 17 0.71 82.35 5.52
C MET A 17 1.23 81.53 4.32
N LEU A 18 2.04 82.13 3.46
CA LEU A 18 2.56 81.47 2.26
C LEU A 18 3.53 80.32 2.62
N ILE A 19 4.41 80.54 3.61
CA ILE A 19 5.30 79.50 4.14
C ILE A 19 4.50 78.34 4.74
N SER A 20 3.45 78.62 5.52
CA SER A 20 2.59 77.56 6.07
C SER A 20 1.89 76.76 4.96
N VAL A 21 1.37 77.41 3.93
CA VAL A 21 0.72 76.73 2.80
C VAL A 21 1.69 75.83 2.05
N VAL A 22 2.89 76.33 1.73
CA VAL A 22 3.93 75.56 1.05
C VAL A 22 4.40 74.38 1.93
N PHE A 23 4.54 74.60 3.24
CA PHE A 23 4.87 73.53 4.18
C PHE A 23 3.80 72.43 4.21
N PHE A 24 2.52 72.80 4.31
CA PHE A 24 1.42 71.82 4.26
C PHE A 24 1.30 71.13 2.89
N LEU A 25 1.64 71.82 1.80
CA LEU A 25 1.72 71.23 0.46
C LEU A 25 2.79 70.13 0.40
N PHE A 26 3.98 70.39 0.95
CA PHE A 26 5.04 69.37 1.00
C PHE A 26 4.68 68.20 1.91
N LEU A 27 4.05 68.46 3.06
CA LEU A 27 3.54 67.40 3.94
C LEU A 27 2.49 66.52 3.23
N SER A 28 1.54 67.12 2.51
CA SER A 28 0.51 66.37 1.81
C SER A 28 1.08 65.54 0.65
N LEU A 29 2.02 66.10 -0.13
CA LEU A 29 2.75 65.36 -1.17
C LEU A 29 3.55 64.20 -0.59
N GLY A 30 4.21 64.40 0.56
CA GLY A 30 4.92 63.35 1.27
C GLY A 30 4.00 62.19 1.64
N ILE A 31 2.83 62.48 2.23
CA ILE A 31 1.84 61.47 2.61
C ILE A 31 1.29 60.72 1.38
N ILE A 32 0.92 61.44 0.31
CA ILE A 32 0.39 60.82 -0.92
C ILE A 32 1.45 59.88 -1.52
N SER A 33 2.70 60.33 -1.65
CA SER A 33 3.77 59.52 -2.21
C SER A 33 4.03 58.24 -1.41
N GLY A 34 3.93 58.32 -0.08
CA GLY A 34 4.05 57.16 0.80
C GLY A 34 2.93 56.12 0.64
N LEU A 35 1.73 56.52 0.21
CA LEU A 35 0.56 55.65 0.08
C LEU A 35 0.39 55.02 -1.31
N VAL A 36 0.88 55.66 -2.37
CA VAL A 36 0.70 55.18 -3.75
C VAL A 36 1.40 53.83 -3.97
N ALA A 37 2.66 53.70 -3.56
CA ALA A 37 3.43 52.47 -3.75
C ALA A 37 2.81 51.23 -3.08
N PRO A 38 2.42 51.25 -1.78
CA PRO A 38 1.76 50.10 -1.16
C PRO A 38 0.38 49.82 -1.79
N SER A 39 -0.38 50.84 -2.20
CA SER A 39 -1.69 50.64 -2.84
C SER A 39 -1.59 49.91 -4.18
N VAL A 40 -0.62 50.30 -5.03
CA VAL A 40 -0.37 49.62 -6.31
C VAL A 40 0.11 48.18 -6.08
N ARG A 41 0.94 47.97 -5.07
CA ARG A 41 1.42 46.64 -4.70
C ARG A 41 0.26 45.75 -4.23
N GLU A 42 -0.60 46.24 -3.36
CA GLU A 42 -1.77 45.50 -2.89
C GLU A 42 -2.75 45.19 -4.01
N PHE A 43 -2.96 46.12 -4.95
CA PHE A 43 -3.77 45.84 -6.14
C PHE A 43 -3.19 44.69 -6.98
N ARG A 44 -1.87 44.67 -7.21
CA ARG A 44 -1.21 43.56 -7.90
C ARG A 44 -1.33 42.24 -7.14
N ASN A 45 -1.09 42.27 -5.83
CA ASN A 45 -1.23 41.08 -4.97
C ASN A 45 -2.65 40.53 -4.99
N ALA A 46 -3.66 41.40 -4.93
CA ALA A 46 -5.07 41.02 -4.98
C ALA A 46 -5.42 40.37 -6.34
N ASN A 47 -4.91 40.91 -7.45
CA ASN A 47 -5.12 40.32 -8.78
C ASN A 47 -4.43 38.95 -8.91
N VAL A 48 -3.18 38.80 -8.46
CA VAL A 48 -2.48 37.51 -8.46
C VAL A 48 -3.22 36.49 -7.60
N ASN A 49 -3.70 36.89 -6.42
CA ASN A 49 -4.47 36.01 -5.55
C ASN A 49 -5.80 35.58 -6.20
N LEU A 50 -6.49 36.51 -6.88
CA LEU A 50 -7.72 36.21 -7.60
C LEU A 50 -7.46 35.22 -8.75
N ASN A 51 -6.47 35.48 -9.59
CA ASN A 51 -6.11 34.60 -10.72
C ASN A 51 -5.66 33.23 -10.22
N SER A 52 -4.87 33.19 -9.15
CA SER A 52 -4.48 31.94 -8.49
C SER A 52 -5.69 31.13 -8.00
N LYS A 53 -6.74 31.76 -7.47
CA LYS A 53 -7.95 31.04 -7.05
C LYS A 53 -8.73 30.53 -8.25
N LYS A 54 -8.86 31.34 -9.30
CA LYS A 54 -9.50 30.91 -10.56
C LYS A 54 -8.77 29.71 -11.16
N ALA A 55 -7.44 29.74 -11.24
CA ALA A 55 -6.63 28.63 -11.73
C ALA A 55 -6.79 27.37 -10.88
N TYR A 56 -6.91 27.50 -9.56
CA TYR A 56 -7.17 26.38 -8.66
C TYR A 56 -8.52 25.71 -8.96
N PHE A 57 -9.61 26.48 -9.02
CA PHE A 57 -10.94 25.94 -9.32
C PHE A 57 -11.03 25.36 -10.73
N LEU A 58 -10.29 25.94 -11.68
CA LEU A 58 -10.19 25.42 -13.04
C LEU A 58 -9.47 24.06 -13.06
N ALA A 59 -8.34 23.93 -12.37
CA ALA A 59 -7.64 22.66 -12.21
C ALA A 59 -8.51 21.61 -11.50
N GLU A 60 -9.19 22.00 -10.42
CA GLU A 60 -10.12 21.14 -9.67
C GLU A 60 -11.23 20.61 -10.58
N SER A 61 -11.85 21.49 -11.38
CA SER A 61 -12.90 21.12 -12.34
C SER A 61 -12.43 20.05 -13.35
N GLY A 62 -11.21 20.19 -13.88
CA GLY A 62 -10.62 19.19 -14.77
C GLY A 62 -10.38 17.85 -14.08
N SER A 63 -9.82 17.87 -12.86
CA SER A 63 -9.59 16.64 -12.10
C SER A 63 -10.87 15.94 -11.66
N GLU A 64 -11.92 16.70 -11.31
CA GLU A 64 -13.23 16.15 -10.92
C GLU A 64 -14.01 15.59 -12.10
N ASP A 65 -14.00 16.24 -13.27
CA ASP A 65 -14.61 15.69 -14.49
C ASP A 65 -13.93 14.36 -14.87
N ALA A 66 -12.60 14.31 -14.86
CA ALA A 66 -11.88 13.08 -15.14
C ALA A 66 -12.17 11.99 -14.11
N MET A 67 -12.18 12.33 -12.82
CA MET A 67 -12.53 11.40 -11.74
C MET A 67 -13.96 10.87 -11.92
N TYR A 68 -14.94 11.73 -12.20
CA TYR A 68 -16.32 11.36 -12.39
C TYR A 68 -16.49 10.38 -13.56
N ARG A 69 -15.85 10.64 -14.71
CA ARG A 69 -15.90 9.76 -15.88
C ARG A 69 -15.29 8.40 -15.58
N ILE A 70 -14.15 8.36 -14.88
CA ILE A 70 -13.51 7.10 -14.47
C ILE A 70 -14.42 6.30 -13.53
N LEU A 71 -15.01 6.94 -12.50
CA LEU A 71 -15.89 6.27 -11.54
C LEU A 71 -17.19 5.75 -12.17
N ASN A 72 -17.69 6.39 -13.22
CA ASN A 72 -18.91 5.98 -13.92
C ASN A 72 -18.65 5.16 -15.19
N ASN A 73 -17.42 4.68 -15.39
CA ASN A 73 -17.02 3.88 -16.55
C ASN A 73 -17.35 4.55 -17.91
N MET A 74 -17.18 5.87 -17.98
CA MET A 74 -17.34 6.67 -19.19
C MET A 74 -16.02 6.73 -19.96
N ALA A 75 -16.08 6.92 -21.27
CA ALA A 75 -14.88 7.06 -22.10
C ALA A 75 -14.07 8.32 -21.71
N ILE A 76 -12.76 8.16 -21.56
CA ILE A 76 -11.81 9.23 -21.27
C ILE A 76 -10.45 8.89 -21.89
N GLY A 77 -9.78 9.89 -22.47
CA GLY A 77 -8.43 9.77 -23.02
C GLY A 77 -7.34 9.91 -21.97
N ALA A 78 -6.08 9.79 -22.41
CA ALA A 78 -4.91 10.01 -21.56
C ALA A 78 -4.65 11.50 -21.29
N SER A 79 -5.22 12.39 -22.09
CA SER A 79 -5.16 13.84 -21.92
C SER A 79 -6.47 14.46 -22.40
N GLU A 80 -7.05 15.32 -21.60
CA GLU A 80 -8.32 15.99 -21.84
C GLU A 80 -8.17 17.48 -21.58
N THR A 81 -8.88 18.28 -22.36
CA THR A 81 -8.94 19.73 -22.19
C THR A 81 -10.35 20.15 -21.80
N LEU A 82 -10.45 20.98 -20.77
CA LEU A 82 -11.69 21.65 -20.37
C LEU A 82 -11.49 23.17 -20.43
N VAL A 83 -12.42 23.87 -21.07
CA VAL A 83 -12.42 25.33 -21.15
C VAL A 83 -13.58 25.91 -20.34
N LEU A 84 -13.28 26.77 -19.37
CA LEU A 84 -14.26 27.50 -18.56
C LEU A 84 -13.91 28.99 -18.54
N ASP A 85 -14.89 29.84 -18.82
CA ASP A 85 -14.72 31.31 -18.82
C ASP A 85 -13.50 31.78 -19.64
N SER A 86 -13.30 31.17 -20.82
CA SER A 86 -12.15 31.41 -21.72
C SER A 86 -10.77 31.04 -21.18
N ASN A 87 -10.70 30.32 -20.05
CA ASN A 87 -9.46 29.75 -19.53
C ASN A 87 -9.46 28.24 -19.74
N GLU A 88 -8.28 27.67 -19.92
CA GLU A 88 -8.10 26.26 -20.26
C GLU A 88 -7.45 25.50 -19.10
N THR A 89 -7.90 24.27 -18.88
CA THR A 89 -7.17 23.28 -18.11
C THR A 89 -6.89 22.05 -18.94
N THR A 90 -5.68 21.52 -18.78
CA THR A 90 -5.28 20.23 -19.32
C THR A 90 -5.22 19.22 -18.18
N THR A 91 -6.00 18.14 -18.31
CA THR A 91 -6.02 17.03 -17.37
C THR A 91 -5.42 15.79 -18.02
N ASN A 92 -4.35 15.27 -17.42
CA ASN A 92 -3.67 14.05 -17.86
C ASN A 92 -4.07 12.89 -16.95
N VAL A 93 -4.44 11.76 -17.56
CA VAL A 93 -4.76 10.51 -16.88
C VAL A 93 -3.71 9.48 -17.25
N MET A 94 -2.99 8.98 -16.25
CA MET A 94 -1.92 8.00 -16.43
C MET A 94 -2.17 6.76 -15.56
N ASP A 95 -1.90 5.59 -16.11
CA ASP A 95 -1.81 4.35 -15.33
C ASP A 95 -0.46 4.32 -14.60
N VAL A 96 -0.49 4.31 -13.27
CA VAL A 96 0.72 4.19 -12.44
C VAL A 96 1.10 2.72 -12.28
N ASP A 97 0.10 1.88 -12.06
CA ASP A 97 0.20 0.42 -12.01
C ASP A 97 -1.15 -0.22 -12.46
N GLY A 98 -1.29 -1.54 -12.33
CA GLY A 98 -2.51 -2.25 -12.76
C GLY A 98 -3.79 -1.94 -11.95
N SER A 99 -3.67 -1.24 -10.84
CA SER A 99 -4.74 -0.91 -9.89
C SER A 99 -4.84 0.59 -9.56
N THR A 100 -3.87 1.38 -9.98
CA THR A 100 -3.77 2.81 -9.63
C THR A 100 -3.72 3.67 -10.88
N LYS A 101 -4.68 4.60 -11.00
CA LYS A 101 -4.67 5.68 -11.98
C LYS A 101 -4.31 7.00 -11.30
N GLN A 102 -3.51 7.81 -11.97
CA GLN A 102 -3.20 9.17 -11.55
C GLN A 102 -3.86 10.17 -12.51
N ILE A 103 -4.60 11.12 -11.94
CA ILE A 103 -5.19 12.24 -12.65
C ILE A 103 -4.43 13.50 -12.22
N THR A 104 -3.77 14.16 -13.16
CA THR A 104 -3.10 15.44 -12.93
C THR A 104 -3.75 16.52 -13.78
N SER A 105 -4.31 17.53 -13.14
CA SER A 105 -4.94 18.67 -13.84
C SER A 105 -4.15 19.95 -13.60
N LEU A 106 -3.84 20.67 -14.67
CA LEU A 106 -3.17 21.97 -14.65
C LEU A 106 -4.15 23.03 -15.14
N GLY A 107 -4.54 23.95 -14.26
CA GLY A 107 -5.31 25.14 -14.62
C GLY A 107 -4.37 26.34 -14.74
N ASP A 108 -4.50 27.10 -15.83
CA ASP A 108 -3.78 28.35 -16.06
C ASP A 108 -4.77 29.51 -16.27
N VAL A 109 -4.60 30.56 -15.48
CA VAL A 109 -5.33 31.82 -15.63
C VAL A 109 -4.32 32.96 -15.66
N SER A 110 -4.05 33.49 -16.85
CA SER A 110 -3.14 34.64 -17.06
C SER A 110 -1.74 34.40 -16.45
N ASN A 111 -1.14 33.24 -16.71
CA ASN A 111 0.14 32.76 -16.16
C ASN A 111 0.13 32.49 -14.65
N SER A 112 -1.05 32.41 -14.03
CA SER A 112 -1.19 31.89 -12.67
C SER A 112 -1.56 30.42 -12.78
N GLU A 113 -0.60 29.54 -12.51
CA GLU A 113 -0.80 28.10 -12.64
C GLU A 113 -1.12 27.45 -11.30
N ARG A 114 -2.09 26.52 -11.32
CA ARG A 114 -2.36 25.62 -10.20
C ARG A 114 -2.52 24.20 -10.73
N LYS A 115 -1.94 23.26 -9.99
CA LYS A 115 -1.95 21.84 -10.34
C LYS A 115 -2.60 21.03 -9.23
N THR A 116 -3.57 20.21 -9.58
CA THR A 116 -4.18 19.21 -8.69
C THR A 116 -3.74 17.82 -9.14
N ASN A 117 -3.62 16.90 -8.18
CA ASN A 117 -3.27 15.51 -8.45
C ASN A 117 -4.16 14.60 -7.59
N ILE A 118 -4.83 13.64 -8.23
CA ILE A 118 -5.65 12.61 -7.61
C ILE A 118 -5.08 11.25 -8.00
N ASN A 119 -4.74 10.43 -7.01
CA ASN A 119 -4.44 9.01 -7.21
C ASN A 119 -5.70 8.20 -6.87
N LEU A 120 -6.25 7.51 -7.86
CA LEU A 120 -7.36 6.58 -7.73
C LEU A 120 -6.81 5.16 -7.67
N SER A 121 -6.83 4.56 -6.48
CA SER A 121 -6.50 3.15 -6.30
C SER A 121 -7.78 2.31 -6.22
N THR A 122 -7.92 1.33 -7.12
CA THR A 122 -8.93 0.29 -6.99
C THR A 122 -8.35 -0.84 -6.13
N SER A 123 -8.87 -0.99 -4.91
CA SER A 123 -8.68 -2.23 -4.17
C SER A 123 -9.68 -3.24 -4.68
N ASP A 124 -9.29 -4.51 -4.77
CA ASP A 124 -10.24 -5.59 -5.04
C ASP A 124 -11.26 -5.61 -3.90
N GLY A 125 -12.44 -5.03 -4.16
CA GLY A 125 -13.63 -5.30 -3.39
C GLY A 125 -14.07 -6.71 -3.71
N VAL A 126 -13.36 -7.72 -3.21
CA VAL A 126 -13.78 -9.11 -3.37
C VAL A 126 -15.04 -9.31 -2.54
N SER A 127 -16.19 -9.27 -3.21
CA SER A 127 -17.45 -9.66 -2.60
C SER A 127 -17.58 -11.17 -2.72
N PHE A 128 -17.34 -11.85 -1.60
CA PHE A 128 -17.42 -13.30 -1.49
C PHE A 128 -18.88 -13.75 -1.41
N ASN A 129 -19.54 -13.87 -2.55
CA ASN A 129 -20.89 -14.41 -2.63
C ASN A 129 -20.82 -15.94 -2.70
N TYR A 130 -20.65 -16.56 -1.53
CA TYR A 130 -20.76 -18.00 -1.37
C TYR A 130 -22.19 -18.37 -0.97
N GLY A 131 -22.74 -19.42 -1.58
CA GLY A 131 -23.93 -20.09 -1.08
C GLY A 131 -23.65 -20.79 0.26
N MET A 132 -22.38 -21.12 0.54
CA MET A 132 -21.94 -21.67 1.82
C MET A 132 -20.46 -21.35 2.10
N GLN A 133 -20.18 -20.78 3.28
CA GLN A 133 -18.81 -20.57 3.78
C GLN A 133 -18.64 -21.37 5.09
N ILE A 134 -17.73 -22.33 5.09
CA ILE A 134 -17.41 -23.16 6.25
C ILE A 134 -15.97 -22.89 6.68
N GLY A 135 -15.76 -22.72 7.98
CA GLY A 135 -14.42 -22.61 8.57
C GLY A 135 -13.71 -23.95 8.62
N ASN A 136 -13.02 -24.22 9.72
CA ASN A 136 -12.32 -25.50 9.92
C ASN A 136 -13.32 -26.64 10.13
N GLY A 137 -13.08 -27.79 9.49
CA GLY A 137 -13.88 -29.01 9.69
C GLY A 137 -14.41 -29.66 8.42
N GLY A 138 -14.23 -29.03 7.25
CA GLY A 138 -14.66 -29.60 5.98
C GLY A 138 -16.16 -29.47 5.71
N LEU A 139 -16.60 -29.90 4.53
CA LEU A 139 -18.01 -30.04 4.15
C LEU A 139 -18.27 -31.49 3.78
N THR A 140 -19.24 -32.13 4.44
CA THR A 140 -19.73 -33.46 4.03
C THR A 140 -21.18 -33.36 3.56
N MET A 141 -21.45 -33.76 2.33
CA MET A 141 -22.77 -33.81 1.71
C MET A 141 -23.18 -35.25 1.44
N SER A 142 -24.40 -35.63 1.82
CA SER A 142 -24.92 -36.99 1.62
C SER A 142 -26.24 -37.00 0.85
N ASN A 143 -26.59 -38.14 0.24
CA ASN A 143 -27.81 -38.33 -0.56
C ASN A 143 -27.89 -37.35 -1.74
N SER A 144 -29.02 -36.66 -1.91
CA SER A 144 -29.27 -35.70 -2.99
C SER A 144 -29.11 -34.24 -2.53
N ALA A 145 -28.25 -33.98 -1.54
CA ALA A 145 -28.00 -32.64 -1.04
C ALA A 145 -27.51 -31.72 -2.19
N THR A 146 -28.17 -30.58 -2.36
CA THR A 146 -27.83 -29.62 -3.42
C THR A 146 -27.53 -28.26 -2.81
N ILE A 147 -26.33 -27.73 -3.06
CA ILE A 147 -25.97 -26.34 -2.73
C ILE A 147 -26.04 -25.51 -4.02
N ASN A 148 -26.98 -24.56 -4.04
CA ASN A 148 -27.14 -23.63 -5.14
C ASN A 148 -26.27 -22.39 -4.91
N GLY A 149 -25.04 -22.39 -5.44
CA GLY A 149 -24.08 -21.29 -5.29
C GLY A 149 -22.65 -21.78 -5.14
N ASN A 150 -21.73 -20.84 -4.88
CA ASN A 150 -20.32 -21.14 -4.63
C ASN A 150 -20.11 -21.64 -3.19
N VAL A 151 -19.11 -22.48 -2.97
CA VAL A 151 -18.76 -23.06 -1.68
C VAL A 151 -17.28 -22.80 -1.39
N TYR A 152 -16.99 -22.30 -0.19
CA TYR A 152 -15.63 -22.16 0.32
C TYR A 152 -15.50 -22.88 1.66
N VAL A 153 -14.47 -23.70 1.82
CA VAL A 153 -14.22 -24.52 3.02
C VAL A 153 -12.74 -24.50 3.38
N ASN A 154 -12.39 -24.30 4.65
CA ASN A 154 -11.03 -24.56 5.17
C ASN A 154 -10.91 -26.03 5.60
N GLY A 155 -10.81 -26.92 4.61
CA GLY A 155 -10.75 -28.37 4.76
C GLY A 155 -11.40 -29.10 3.59
N ASP A 156 -11.52 -30.41 3.71
CA ASP A 156 -12.01 -31.27 2.62
C ASP A 156 -13.49 -31.02 2.30
N ILE A 157 -13.84 -31.15 1.01
CA ILE A 157 -15.23 -31.20 0.54
C ILE A 157 -15.52 -32.62 0.08
N THR A 158 -16.37 -33.33 0.82
CA THR A 158 -16.78 -34.72 0.56
C THR A 158 -18.25 -34.78 0.16
N GLY A 159 -18.55 -35.36 -1.00
CA GLY A 159 -19.91 -35.59 -1.47
C GLY A 159 -20.19 -37.09 -1.69
N TYR A 160 -21.28 -37.59 -1.14
CA TYR A 160 -21.77 -38.96 -1.34
C TYR A 160 -23.02 -38.99 -2.23
N ASN A 161 -23.22 -40.09 -2.95
CA ASN A 161 -24.37 -40.34 -3.84
C ASN A 161 -24.53 -39.27 -4.93
N SER A 162 -25.62 -38.51 -4.90
CA SER A 162 -26.01 -37.51 -5.90
C SER A 162 -25.89 -36.08 -5.37
N ALA A 163 -24.94 -35.85 -4.46
CA ALA A 163 -24.61 -34.53 -3.97
C ALA A 163 -24.19 -33.59 -5.11
N LYS A 164 -24.67 -32.34 -5.08
CA LYS A 164 -24.44 -31.37 -6.15
C LYS A 164 -24.13 -29.98 -5.60
N ILE A 165 -23.06 -29.36 -6.08
CA ILE A 165 -22.78 -27.94 -5.92
C ILE A 165 -22.96 -27.31 -7.30
N THR A 166 -23.81 -26.29 -7.43
CA THR A 166 -24.09 -25.68 -8.73
C THR A 166 -23.12 -24.56 -9.11
N GLY A 167 -22.32 -24.08 -8.16
CA GLY A 167 -21.26 -23.09 -8.37
C GLY A 167 -19.85 -23.66 -8.16
N THR A 168 -18.89 -22.77 -7.92
CA THR A 168 -17.49 -23.12 -7.67
C THR A 168 -17.32 -23.73 -6.27
N ALA A 169 -16.51 -24.78 -6.12
CA ALA A 169 -16.14 -25.34 -4.82
C ALA A 169 -14.64 -25.14 -4.57
N ILE A 170 -14.28 -24.46 -3.50
CA ILE A 170 -12.90 -24.17 -3.09
C ILE A 170 -12.64 -24.85 -1.75
N ALA A 171 -11.74 -25.83 -1.74
CA ALA A 171 -11.18 -26.42 -0.54
C ALA A 171 -9.81 -25.79 -0.28
N ALA A 172 -9.72 -25.00 0.79
CA ALA A 172 -8.48 -24.42 1.29
C ALA A 172 -7.87 -25.31 2.37
N ASP A 173 -6.56 -25.22 2.56
CA ASP A 173 -5.81 -26.03 3.52
C ASP A 173 -6.26 -25.79 4.98
N ARG A 174 -6.08 -26.78 5.86
CA ARG A 174 -6.45 -26.71 7.29
C ARG A 174 -5.47 -25.81 8.07
N THR A 175 -6.00 -24.90 8.90
CA THR A 175 -5.29 -24.23 10.01
C THR A 175 -5.23 -25.15 11.24
N ALA A 176 -4.21 -25.23 12.10
CA ALA A 176 -2.84 -24.76 12.16
C ALA A 176 -1.97 -25.96 12.57
N GLU A 177 -0.75 -26.09 12.06
CA GLU A 177 0.15 -27.16 12.46
C GLU A 177 0.46 -27.05 13.95
N VAL A 178 0.11 -28.08 14.72
CA VAL A 178 0.51 -28.20 16.13
C VAL A 178 1.77 -29.05 16.17
N VAL A 179 2.83 -28.52 16.75
CA VAL A 179 4.05 -29.29 16.95
C VAL A 179 3.78 -30.36 18.01
N ASP A 180 3.67 -31.62 17.58
CA ASP A 180 3.40 -32.75 18.49
C ASP A 180 4.66 -33.18 19.24
N GLN A 181 5.82 -33.22 18.57
CA GLN A 181 7.10 -33.65 19.16
C GLN A 181 8.21 -32.61 18.94
N ILE A 182 8.95 -32.31 20.01
CA ILE A 182 10.10 -31.40 20.00
C ILE A 182 11.28 -32.09 20.66
N ASN A 183 12.42 -32.07 19.98
CA ASN A 183 13.71 -32.48 20.54
C ASN A 183 14.75 -31.36 20.30
N ASP A 184 14.41 -30.16 20.77
CA ASP A 184 15.19 -28.92 20.60
C ASP A 184 15.77 -28.45 21.94
N THR A 185 16.84 -29.12 22.39
CA THR A 185 17.61 -28.70 23.55
C THR A 185 18.95 -28.10 23.12
N GLY A 186 18.90 -26.97 22.40
CA GLY A 186 20.08 -26.21 22.00
C GLY A 186 20.95 -26.90 20.93
N THR A 187 22.16 -26.38 20.70
CA THR A 187 23.09 -26.96 19.72
C THR A 187 23.56 -28.33 20.20
N PRO A 188 23.32 -29.42 19.43
CA PRO A 188 23.74 -30.76 19.82
C PRO A 188 25.25 -30.84 20.02
N THR A 189 25.70 -31.47 21.11
CA THR A 189 27.12 -31.73 21.39
C THR A 189 27.72 -32.73 20.41
N ASP A 190 26.89 -33.66 19.92
CA ASP A 190 27.25 -34.72 18.99
C ASP A 190 26.46 -34.59 17.68
N ALA A 191 27.09 -35.00 16.57
CA ALA A 191 26.47 -34.98 15.25
C ALA A 191 26.62 -36.33 14.55
N ILE A 192 25.56 -36.76 13.87
CA ILE A 192 25.56 -37.96 13.05
C ILE A 192 25.91 -37.57 11.62
N GLN A 193 26.97 -38.17 11.06
CA GLN A 193 27.32 -38.01 9.66
C GLN A 193 26.70 -39.13 8.82
N PHE A 194 25.97 -38.76 7.76
CA PHE A 194 25.36 -39.70 6.81
C PHE A 194 25.65 -39.25 5.37
N GLY A 195 25.36 -40.13 4.39
CA GLY A 195 25.47 -39.82 2.96
C GLY A 195 26.90 -39.51 2.47
N ASN A 196 27.92 -40.18 3.02
CA ASN A 196 29.30 -40.03 2.56
C ASN A 196 29.65 -41.02 1.42
N THR A 197 30.82 -40.86 0.80
CA THR A 197 31.25 -41.62 -0.39
C THR A 197 31.66 -43.06 -0.12
N THR A 198 31.76 -43.50 1.14
CA THR A 198 32.29 -44.82 1.51
C THR A 198 31.29 -45.70 2.25
N ASN A 199 30.26 -45.12 2.87
CA ASN A 199 29.16 -45.82 3.55
C ASN A 199 27.87 -45.01 3.41
N THR A 200 27.07 -45.29 2.37
CA THR A 200 25.71 -44.77 2.24
C THR A 200 24.80 -45.48 3.24
N ALA A 201 24.86 -45.05 4.50
CA ALA A 201 23.96 -45.53 5.55
C ALA A 201 22.81 -44.54 5.74
N ASP A 202 21.60 -45.08 5.80
CA ASP A 202 20.43 -44.35 6.29
C ASP A 202 20.55 -44.17 7.81
N VAL A 203 20.03 -43.06 8.30
CA VAL A 203 19.97 -42.75 9.73
C VAL A 203 18.52 -42.62 10.14
N ALA A 204 18.20 -43.13 11.34
CA ALA A 204 16.84 -43.10 11.87
C ALA A 204 16.86 -42.68 13.33
N GLN A 205 15.77 -42.01 13.73
CA GLN A 205 15.49 -41.61 15.10
C GLN A 205 14.06 -42.00 15.42
N SER A 206 13.85 -42.61 16.59
CA SER A 206 12.52 -42.93 17.10
C SER A 206 11.98 -41.81 17.97
N PHE A 207 10.68 -41.54 17.87
CA PHE A 207 9.92 -40.67 18.76
C PHE A 207 8.55 -41.31 19.03
N ILE A 208 7.87 -40.87 20.08
CA ILE A 208 6.53 -41.33 20.44
C ILE A 208 5.59 -40.15 20.29
N VAL A 209 4.58 -40.26 19.42
CA VAL A 209 3.58 -39.20 19.22
C VAL A 209 2.59 -39.14 20.38
N ALA A 210 2.12 -37.94 20.73
CA ALA A 210 1.12 -37.74 21.77
C ALA A 210 -0.30 -38.03 21.25
N THR A 211 -0.53 -37.77 19.95
CA THR A 211 -1.79 -38.04 19.26
C THR A 211 -1.55 -38.76 17.93
N SER A 212 -2.47 -39.67 17.55
CA SER A 212 -2.41 -40.36 16.26
C SER A 212 -3.11 -39.52 15.19
N ASP A 213 -2.35 -38.71 14.47
CA ASP A 213 -2.83 -37.91 13.33
C ASP A 213 -1.81 -37.92 12.17
N ILE A 214 -2.14 -37.28 11.06
CA ILE A 214 -1.28 -37.16 9.88
C ILE A 214 -0.15 -36.16 10.14
N ALA A 215 1.09 -36.57 9.91
CA ALA A 215 2.26 -35.67 9.96
C ALA A 215 2.43 -34.94 8.61
N THR A 216 2.32 -33.61 8.63
CA THR A 216 2.44 -32.75 7.43
C THR A 216 3.81 -32.13 7.25
N GLN A 217 4.60 -32.02 8.32
CA GLN A 217 5.93 -31.43 8.30
C GLN A 217 6.85 -32.08 9.33
N VAL A 218 8.14 -32.13 9.00
CA VAL A 218 9.22 -32.41 9.95
C VAL A 218 10.33 -31.36 9.79
N SER A 219 10.93 -30.96 10.90
CA SER A 219 12.08 -30.06 10.90
C SER A 219 13.31 -30.78 11.44
N VAL A 220 14.45 -30.64 10.77
CA VAL A 220 15.72 -31.26 11.18
C VAL A 220 16.81 -30.21 11.30
N TYR A 221 17.65 -30.31 12.33
CA TYR A 221 18.78 -29.42 12.55
C TYR A 221 20.03 -30.00 11.88
N ILE A 222 20.44 -29.43 10.73
CA ILE A 222 21.43 -30.04 9.85
C ILE A 222 22.33 -29.00 9.15
N LYS A 223 23.52 -29.45 8.73
CA LYS A 223 24.40 -28.75 7.77
C LYS A 223 24.85 -29.71 6.68
N LYS A 224 25.29 -29.18 5.54
CA LYS A 224 25.91 -29.95 4.47
C LYS A 224 27.43 -29.79 4.44
N VAL A 225 28.10 -30.84 4.00
CA VAL A 225 29.54 -30.86 3.69
C VAL A 225 29.69 -31.18 2.22
N GLY A 226 30.41 -30.33 1.48
CA GLY A 226 30.54 -30.46 0.02
C GLY A 226 29.23 -30.21 -0.73
N ALA A 227 29.00 -30.96 -1.80
CA ALA A 227 27.84 -30.84 -2.68
C ALA A 227 27.02 -32.16 -2.71
N PRO A 228 26.28 -32.48 -1.64
CA PRO A 228 25.46 -33.68 -1.61
C PRO A 228 24.24 -33.57 -2.54
N ASN A 229 23.67 -34.72 -2.92
CA ASN A 229 22.37 -34.81 -3.59
C ASN A 229 21.22 -34.61 -2.58
N ASN A 230 20.00 -34.42 -3.10
CA ASN A 230 18.79 -34.44 -2.28
C ASN A 230 18.64 -35.77 -1.56
N ALA A 231 18.06 -35.73 -0.36
CA ALA A 231 17.77 -36.93 0.44
C ALA A 231 16.27 -37.10 0.64
N THR A 232 15.83 -38.33 0.88
CA THR A 232 14.43 -38.65 1.18
C THR A 232 14.26 -38.84 2.68
N ILE A 233 13.31 -38.12 3.25
CA ILE A 233 12.87 -38.30 4.64
C ILE A 233 11.64 -39.17 4.64
N ARG A 234 11.57 -40.11 5.58
CA ARG A 234 10.47 -41.05 5.73
C ARG A 234 10.04 -41.08 7.18
N ILE A 235 8.73 -41.01 7.42
CA ILE A 235 8.12 -41.39 8.68
C ILE A 235 7.61 -42.82 8.51
N THR A 236 7.98 -43.71 9.41
CA THR A 236 7.62 -45.14 9.39
C THR A 236 7.17 -45.56 10.78
N SER A 237 6.33 -46.59 10.88
CA SER A 237 6.07 -47.23 12.17
C SER A 237 7.32 -47.94 12.72
N ASP A 238 7.37 -48.13 14.04
CA ASP A 238 8.38 -48.98 14.66
C ASP A 238 8.07 -50.46 14.42
N SER A 239 9.13 -51.23 14.12
CA SER A 239 9.11 -52.68 13.94
C SER A 239 10.19 -53.31 14.81
N ASN A 240 9.90 -53.42 16.11
CA ASN A 240 10.81 -53.98 17.14
C ASN A 240 12.14 -53.20 17.24
N GLY A 241 12.06 -51.87 17.36
CA GLY A 241 13.23 -50.99 17.46
C GLY A 241 13.93 -50.71 16.14
N LYS A 242 13.24 -50.92 15.01
CA LYS A 242 13.73 -50.66 13.65
C LYS A 242 12.64 -49.98 12.82
N PRO A 243 12.99 -49.05 11.90
CA PRO A 243 12.03 -48.49 10.96
C PRO A 243 11.35 -49.58 10.12
N ALA A 244 10.03 -49.54 10.00
CA ALA A 244 9.29 -50.41 9.08
C ALA A 244 9.65 -50.13 7.62
N THR A 245 9.45 -51.11 6.74
CA THR A 245 9.75 -50.96 5.30
C THR A 245 8.75 -50.08 4.56
N THR A 246 7.54 -49.89 5.09
CA THR A 246 6.50 -49.02 4.54
C THR A 246 6.52 -47.64 5.18
N SER A 247 6.47 -46.59 4.35
CA SER A 247 6.33 -45.20 4.83
C SER A 247 4.89 -44.88 5.18
N LEU A 248 4.70 -44.15 6.27
CA LEU A 248 3.45 -43.48 6.63
C LEU A 248 3.38 -42.05 6.07
N ALA A 249 4.55 -41.43 5.84
CA ALA A 249 4.68 -40.18 5.12
C ALA A 249 6.10 -40.05 4.55
N THR A 250 6.26 -39.28 3.48
CA THR A 250 7.55 -39.04 2.83
C THR A 250 7.74 -37.57 2.49
N GLY A 251 8.99 -37.10 2.51
CA GLY A 251 9.35 -35.74 2.11
C GLY A 251 10.73 -35.71 1.48
N THR A 252 11.02 -34.64 0.74
CA THR A 252 12.34 -34.44 0.12
C THR A 252 13.12 -33.38 0.89
N LEU A 253 14.27 -33.78 1.45
CA LEU A 253 15.27 -32.86 1.95
C LEU A 253 16.11 -32.35 0.79
N SER A 254 15.82 -31.13 0.33
CA SER A 254 16.58 -30.51 -0.75
C SER A 254 17.97 -30.05 -0.28
N ALA A 255 19.03 -30.48 -0.95
CA ALA A 255 20.40 -30.06 -0.65
C ALA A 255 20.64 -28.55 -0.88
N SER A 256 19.75 -27.89 -1.64
CA SER A 256 19.74 -26.44 -1.82
C SER A 256 19.32 -25.69 -0.55
N ASN A 257 18.47 -26.30 0.28
CA ASN A 257 17.90 -25.68 1.47
C ASN A 257 18.76 -25.91 2.72
N VAL A 258 19.78 -26.78 2.62
CA VAL A 258 20.75 -27.05 3.68
C VAL A 258 21.98 -26.17 3.49
N THR A 259 22.38 -25.44 4.54
CA THR A 259 23.57 -24.57 4.50
C THR A 259 24.83 -25.28 4.97
N THR A 260 26.01 -24.67 4.80
CA THR A 260 27.29 -25.20 5.35
C THR A 260 27.43 -25.00 6.86
N SER A 261 26.53 -24.24 7.47
CA SER A 261 26.39 -24.06 8.92
C SER A 261 25.16 -24.81 9.42
N TYR A 262 25.13 -25.17 10.70
CA TYR A 262 23.95 -25.82 11.27
C TYR A 262 22.76 -24.86 11.29
N GLY A 263 21.60 -25.37 10.86
CA GLY A 263 20.34 -24.65 10.91
C GLY A 263 19.16 -25.59 10.82
N TRP A 264 18.00 -25.10 11.22
CA TRP A 264 16.73 -25.80 11.05
C TRP A 264 16.31 -25.78 9.59
N VAL A 265 15.98 -26.96 9.06
CA VAL A 265 15.42 -27.12 7.73
C VAL A 265 14.06 -27.77 7.87
N ASN A 266 13.04 -27.13 7.31
CA ASN A 266 11.67 -27.62 7.29
C ASN A 266 11.45 -28.47 6.04
N ILE A 267 10.84 -29.64 6.21
CA ILE A 267 10.52 -30.58 5.14
C ILE A 267 9.03 -30.88 5.21
N VAL A 268 8.32 -30.53 4.13
CA VAL A 268 6.92 -30.88 3.95
C VAL A 268 6.82 -32.38 3.65
N LEU A 269 5.89 -33.04 4.32
CA LEU A 269 5.59 -34.45 4.20
C LEU A 269 4.29 -34.65 3.44
N SER A 270 4.24 -35.74 2.67
CA SER A 270 3.03 -36.25 2.04
C SER A 270 2.77 -37.66 2.56
N PRO A 271 1.56 -37.96 3.08
CA PRO A 271 1.20 -39.30 3.54
C PRO A 271 1.23 -40.34 2.41
#